data_AF-A0A7Y2DY37-F1
#
_entry.id   AF-A0A7Y2DY37-F1
#
_cell.length_a   1.000
_cell.length_b   1.000
_cell.length_c   1.000
_cell.angle_alpha   90.00
_cell.angle_beta   90.00
_cell.angle_gamma   90.00
#
_symmetry.space_group_name_H-M   'P 1'
#
loop_
_entity.id
_entity.type
_entity.pdbx_description
1 polymer ?
#
loop_
_entity_poly.entity_id
_entity_poly.type
_entity_poly.pdbx_seq_one_letter_code
_entity_poly.pdbx_strand_id
1 'polypeptide(L)'
;MWRRTRYAFAILTLLINSNSLFAQNYLRLTECEITFMSVADLEIIKASTNNVAGILDLNTGKFAFRLTMSSFDGFNNPKQKEHFREKFIETDKFPDATFEGKIVDGLDLGKEGARSVRVKGILNIHGVSVEKLIPIDLVVDNSSVKFVASFNVLLDEHKIKVPKIVRYNIAEEISVDVLGTFTSNK
;
A
#
# COMPACT_ATOMS: atom_id res chain seq x y z
N MET A 1 -29.22 -60.27 17.17
CA MET A 1 -29.64 -58.99 16.53
C MET A 1 -28.95 -57.77 17.17
N TRP A 2 -27.65 -57.82 17.50
CA TRP A 2 -26.95 -56.75 18.28
C TRP A 2 -25.51 -56.45 17.81
N ARG A 3 -25.09 -56.98 16.65
CA ARG A 3 -23.75 -56.75 16.06
C ARG A 3 -23.74 -55.74 14.89
N ARG A 4 -24.91 -55.42 14.32
CA ARG A 4 -25.04 -54.47 13.20
C ARG A 4 -25.11 -53.00 13.65
N THR A 5 -25.56 -52.74 14.87
CA THR A 5 -25.71 -51.40 15.44
C THR A 5 -24.39 -50.77 15.90
N ARG A 6 -23.33 -51.57 16.14
CA ARG A 6 -22.00 -51.05 16.53
C ARG A 6 -21.23 -50.41 15.36
N TYR A 7 -21.41 -50.92 14.13
CA TYR A 7 -20.81 -50.33 12.93
C TYR A 7 -21.56 -49.09 12.44
N ALA A 8 -22.87 -49.01 12.67
CA ALA A 8 -23.67 -47.84 12.35
C ALA A 8 -23.24 -46.60 13.15
N PHE A 9 -22.84 -46.79 14.42
CA PHE A 9 -22.35 -45.70 15.27
C PHE A 9 -20.92 -45.26 14.91
N ALA A 10 -20.09 -46.17 14.38
CA ALA A 10 -18.71 -45.87 13.97
C ALA A 10 -18.61 -45.20 12.59
N ILE A 11 -19.63 -45.35 11.72
CA ILE A 11 -19.69 -44.68 10.42
C ILE A 11 -20.26 -43.25 10.55
N LEU A 12 -21.11 -43.00 11.57
CA LEU A 12 -21.72 -41.68 11.78
C LEU A 12 -20.74 -40.64 12.37
N THR A 13 -19.69 -41.07 13.09
CA THR A 13 -18.65 -40.18 13.64
C THR A 13 -17.58 -39.78 12.63
N LEU A 14 -17.52 -40.39 11.44
CA LEU A 14 -16.51 -40.08 10.42
C LEU A 14 -16.89 -38.87 9.52
N LEU A 15 -18.09 -38.32 9.66
CA LEU A 15 -18.65 -37.34 8.71
C LEU A 15 -18.59 -35.85 9.15
N ILE A 16 -17.89 -35.50 10.23
CA ILE A 16 -17.92 -34.11 10.76
C ILE A 16 -16.54 -33.42 10.77
N ASN A 17 -15.60 -33.84 9.91
CA ASN A 17 -14.34 -33.11 9.73
C ASN A 17 -14.22 -32.45 8.35
N SER A 18 -15.28 -31.79 7.91
CA SER A 18 -15.19 -30.78 6.85
C SER A 18 -14.87 -29.42 7.48
N ASN A 19 -13.66 -29.31 8.03
CA ASN A 19 -13.05 -28.01 8.27
C ASN A 19 -12.85 -27.38 6.89
N SER A 20 -13.84 -26.58 6.47
CA SER A 20 -13.68 -25.69 5.34
C SER A 20 -12.65 -24.67 5.76
N LEU A 21 -11.39 -24.88 5.35
CA LEU A 21 -10.37 -23.85 5.40
C LEU A 21 -10.90 -22.70 4.54
N PHE A 22 -11.47 -21.68 5.19
CA PHE A 22 -11.71 -20.41 4.53
C PHE A 22 -10.33 -19.91 4.11
N ALA A 23 -10.02 -20.02 2.82
CA ALA A 23 -8.89 -19.30 2.24
C ALA A 23 -9.08 -17.82 2.59
N GLN A 24 -8.08 -17.22 3.25
CA GLN A 24 -8.16 -15.83 3.63
C GLN A 24 -7.95 -14.99 2.37
N ASN A 25 -9.06 -14.60 1.75
CA ASN A 25 -9.06 -13.88 0.48
C ASN A 25 -8.49 -12.46 0.57
N TYR A 26 -8.27 -11.97 1.79
CA TYR A 26 -7.72 -10.64 2.07
C TYR A 26 -6.39 -10.75 2.78
N LEU A 27 -5.36 -10.11 2.24
CA LEU A 27 -4.10 -9.88 2.93
C LEU A 27 -4.08 -8.49 3.55
N ARG A 28 -3.45 -8.36 4.71
CA ARG A 28 -3.22 -7.07 5.37
C ARG A 28 -1.76 -6.67 5.23
N LEU A 29 -1.52 -5.38 5.10
CA LEU A 29 -0.19 -4.81 5.09
C LEU A 29 0.40 -4.94 6.49
N THR A 30 1.53 -5.64 6.62
CA THR A 30 2.23 -5.82 7.90
C THR A 30 3.50 -5.01 7.99
N GLU A 31 4.20 -4.85 6.88
CA GLU A 31 5.40 -4.04 6.77
C GLU A 31 5.26 -3.17 5.53
N CYS A 32 5.57 -1.88 5.67
CA CYS A 32 5.60 -0.96 4.56
C CYS A 32 6.52 0.19 4.92
N GLU A 33 7.40 0.56 4.00
CA GLU A 33 8.16 1.81 4.05
C GLU A 33 7.84 2.59 2.79
N ILE A 34 7.40 3.83 2.98
CA ILE A 34 7.23 4.81 1.91
C ILE A 34 8.30 5.87 2.12
N THR A 35 9.10 6.11 1.10
CA THR A 35 10.10 7.17 1.06
C THR A 35 9.75 8.13 -0.05
N PHE A 36 9.80 9.44 0.23
CA PHE A 36 9.78 10.43 -0.83
C PHE A 36 11.11 11.17 -0.92
N MET A 37 11.39 11.68 -2.11
CA MET A 37 12.56 12.52 -2.37
C MET A 37 12.19 13.69 -3.31
N SER A 38 12.56 14.89 -2.90
CA SER A 38 12.51 16.12 -3.68
C SER A 38 13.94 16.51 -4.02
N VAL A 39 14.29 16.46 -5.31
CA VAL A 39 15.62 16.86 -5.80
C VAL A 39 15.49 18.16 -6.58
N ALA A 40 15.90 19.27 -5.97
CA ALA A 40 15.93 20.59 -6.60
C ALA A 40 17.39 21.10 -6.72
N ASP A 41 17.58 22.21 -7.45
CA ASP A 41 18.91 22.76 -7.74
C ASP A 41 19.74 23.07 -6.48
N LEU A 42 19.09 23.57 -5.43
CA LEU A 42 19.77 24.02 -4.20
C LEU A 42 19.63 23.05 -3.04
N GLU A 43 18.66 22.13 -3.08
CA GLU A 43 18.36 21.28 -1.93
C GLU A 43 17.79 19.92 -2.33
N ILE A 44 18.22 18.89 -1.61
CA ILE A 44 17.64 17.54 -1.66
C ILE A 44 16.93 17.30 -0.34
N ILE A 45 15.62 17.03 -0.39
CA ILE A 45 14.80 16.72 0.78
C ILE A 45 14.37 15.26 0.67
N LYS A 46 14.60 14.49 1.71
CA LYS A 46 14.19 13.09 1.82
C LYS A 46 13.46 12.88 3.15
N ALA A 47 12.40 12.09 3.13
CA ALA A 47 11.75 11.62 4.35
C ALA A 47 11.10 10.25 4.08
N SER A 48 10.93 9.45 5.13
CA SER A 48 10.26 8.17 5.06
C SER A 48 9.27 7.96 6.20
N THR A 49 8.40 6.96 6.03
CA THR A 49 7.42 6.55 7.02
C THR A 49 7.08 5.09 6.86
N ASN A 50 6.75 4.45 7.97
CA ASN A 50 6.19 3.11 8.04
C ASN A 50 4.74 3.08 8.56
N ASN A 51 4.13 4.24 8.80
CA ASN A 51 2.76 4.33 9.31
C ASN A 51 1.74 4.30 8.17
N VAL A 52 1.62 3.11 7.58
CA VAL A 52 0.75 2.82 6.45
C VAL A 52 -0.13 1.63 6.81
N ALA A 53 -1.42 1.78 6.56
CA ALA A 53 -2.37 0.67 6.58
C ALA A 53 -2.72 0.29 5.14
N GLY A 54 -2.91 -1.01 4.89
CA GLY A 54 -3.33 -1.47 3.58
C GLY A 54 -4.02 -2.82 3.60
N ILE A 55 -4.83 -3.07 2.58
CA ILE A 55 -5.52 -4.33 2.34
C ILE A 55 -5.46 -4.68 0.86
N LEU A 56 -5.32 -5.97 0.57
CA LEU A 56 -5.32 -6.55 -0.78
C LEU A 56 -6.32 -7.71 -0.84
N ASP A 57 -7.24 -7.68 -1.81
CA ASP A 57 -8.13 -8.78 -2.15
C ASP A 57 -7.49 -9.64 -3.25
N LEU A 58 -7.15 -10.88 -2.92
CA LEU A 58 -6.48 -11.81 -3.84
C LEU A 58 -7.39 -12.31 -4.97
N ASN A 59 -8.70 -12.30 -4.78
CA ASN A 59 -9.65 -12.77 -5.80
C ASN A 59 -9.90 -11.71 -6.86
N THR A 60 -10.02 -10.44 -6.42
CA THR A 60 -10.39 -9.34 -7.32
C THR A 60 -9.20 -8.49 -7.74
N GLY A 61 -8.04 -8.66 -7.09
CA GLY A 61 -6.86 -7.83 -7.28
C GLY A 61 -7.07 -6.38 -6.83
N LYS A 62 -8.14 -6.10 -6.06
CA LYS A 62 -8.42 -4.77 -5.51
C LYS A 62 -7.56 -4.52 -4.29
N PHE A 63 -7.10 -3.28 -4.14
CA PHE A 63 -6.33 -2.86 -2.98
C PHE A 63 -6.78 -1.49 -2.49
N ALA A 64 -6.48 -1.20 -1.23
CA ALA A 64 -6.61 0.12 -0.64
C ALA A 64 -5.45 0.36 0.33
N PHE A 65 -4.86 1.55 0.26
CA PHE A 65 -3.84 2.04 1.18
C PHE A 65 -4.30 3.33 1.85
N ARG A 66 -3.92 3.51 3.11
CA ARG A 66 -4.04 4.74 3.86
C ARG A 66 -2.73 5.05 4.57
N LEU A 67 -2.16 6.19 4.28
CA LEU A 67 -0.90 6.69 4.83
C LEU A 67 -1.19 7.89 5.75
N THR A 68 -0.69 7.85 6.99
CA THR A 68 -0.78 9.00 7.90
C THR A 68 0.28 10.03 7.52
N MET A 69 -0.09 11.19 6.97
CA MET A 69 0.89 12.14 6.42
C MET A 69 1.79 12.77 7.49
N SER A 70 1.29 13.02 8.69
CA SER A 70 2.08 13.59 9.78
C SER A 70 3.20 12.67 10.31
N SER A 71 3.21 11.41 9.88
CA SER A 71 4.17 10.39 10.32
C SER A 71 5.51 10.42 9.60
N PHE A 72 5.62 11.16 8.49
CA PHE A 72 6.90 11.29 7.78
C PHE A 72 7.98 11.85 8.70
N ASP A 73 9.17 11.26 8.60
CA ASP A 73 10.35 11.69 9.35
C ASP A 73 11.65 11.52 8.55
N GLY A 74 12.77 11.98 9.12
CA GLY A 74 14.09 11.89 8.48
C GLY A 74 14.44 13.08 7.59
N PHE A 75 13.68 14.18 7.70
CA PHE A 75 13.99 15.47 7.08
C PHE A 75 15.36 16.00 7.53
N ASN A 76 16.01 16.82 6.70
CA ASN A 76 17.34 17.36 7.00
C ASN A 76 17.36 18.26 8.25
N ASN A 77 16.22 18.89 8.56
CA ASN A 77 16.06 19.71 9.77
C ASN A 77 14.58 19.80 10.20
N PRO A 78 14.29 20.21 11.45
CA PRO A 78 12.93 20.32 11.97
C PRO A 78 12.01 21.29 11.21
N LYS A 79 12.55 22.36 10.63
CA LYS A 79 11.74 23.35 9.88
C LYS A 79 11.19 22.78 8.59
N GLN A 80 11.93 21.90 7.90
CA GLN A 80 11.41 21.20 6.73
C GLN A 80 10.18 20.36 7.09
N LYS A 81 10.23 19.64 8.21
CA LYS A 81 9.09 18.85 8.72
C LYS A 81 7.88 19.72 9.05
N GLU A 82 8.11 20.87 9.70
CA GLU A 82 7.07 21.87 9.98
C GLU A 82 6.45 22.39 8.68
N HIS A 83 7.26 22.81 7.71
CA HIS A 83 6.77 23.31 6.42
C HIS A 83 6.03 22.24 5.62
N PHE A 84 6.54 20.99 5.61
CA PHE A 84 5.84 19.86 5.02
C PHE A 84 4.42 19.73 5.59
N ARG A 85 4.28 19.75 6.92
CA ARG A 85 2.99 19.58 7.59
C ARG A 85 2.06 20.77 7.40
N GLU A 86 2.56 21.99 7.57
CA GLU A 86 1.71 23.20 7.67
C GLU A 86 1.54 23.95 6.35
N LYS A 87 2.54 23.93 5.47
CA LYS A 87 2.56 24.76 4.26
C LYS A 87 2.24 23.97 2.99
N PHE A 88 2.67 22.72 2.92
CA PHE A 88 2.54 21.90 1.72
C PHE A 88 1.40 20.90 1.83
N ILE A 89 1.40 20.03 2.84
CA ILE A 89 0.38 18.99 2.97
C ILE A 89 -0.85 19.49 3.73
N GLU A 90 -0.71 20.46 4.63
CA GLU A 90 -1.78 20.90 5.53
C GLU A 90 -2.39 19.71 6.31
N THR A 91 -1.55 18.95 7.02
CA THR A 91 -1.93 17.67 7.65
C THR A 91 -3.08 17.77 8.66
N ASP A 92 -3.34 18.96 9.20
CA ASP A 92 -4.48 19.17 10.10
C ASP A 92 -5.82 19.14 9.34
N LYS A 93 -5.81 19.48 8.05
CA LYS A 93 -6.97 19.41 7.15
C LYS A 93 -7.00 18.10 6.35
N PHE A 94 -5.84 17.64 5.91
CA PHE A 94 -5.66 16.44 5.09
C PHE A 94 -4.70 15.47 5.79
N PRO A 95 -5.16 14.79 6.86
CA PRO A 95 -4.29 13.96 7.71
C PRO A 95 -3.77 12.73 7.00
N ASP A 96 -4.54 12.23 6.02
CA ASP A 96 -4.26 10.98 5.32
C ASP A 96 -4.07 11.19 3.82
N ALA A 97 -3.16 10.42 3.23
CA ALA A 97 -3.18 10.09 1.80
C ALA A 97 -3.78 8.71 1.59
N THR A 98 -4.48 8.52 0.48
CA THR A 98 -5.05 7.21 0.12
C THR A 98 -4.69 6.82 -1.30
N PHE A 99 -4.57 5.51 -1.54
CA PHE A 99 -4.46 4.96 -2.88
C PHE A 99 -5.33 3.71 -2.99
N GLU A 100 -6.37 3.79 -3.81
CA GLU A 100 -7.36 2.72 -3.97
C GLU A 100 -7.50 2.34 -5.44
N GLY A 101 -7.48 1.05 -5.73
CA GLY A 101 -7.46 0.61 -7.12
C GLY A 101 -7.48 -0.89 -7.31
N LYS A 102 -7.01 -1.31 -8.47
CA LYS A 102 -6.89 -2.72 -8.84
C LYS A 102 -5.65 -2.99 -9.69
N ILE A 103 -5.16 -4.22 -9.63
CA ILE A 103 -4.17 -4.74 -10.56
C ILE A 103 -4.84 -4.91 -11.93
N VAL A 104 -4.24 -4.39 -13.00
CA VAL A 104 -4.86 -4.36 -14.34
C VAL A 104 -4.33 -5.40 -15.33
N ASP A 105 -3.18 -6.03 -15.04
CA ASP A 105 -2.50 -6.92 -15.98
C ASP A 105 -2.91 -8.40 -15.90
N GLY A 106 -4.11 -8.70 -15.38
CA GLY A 106 -4.63 -10.07 -15.32
C GLY A 106 -3.74 -10.98 -14.48
N LEU A 107 -3.75 -10.79 -13.17
CA LEU A 107 -2.82 -11.47 -12.27
C LEU A 107 -3.43 -12.72 -11.67
N ASP A 108 -2.80 -13.88 -11.93
CA ASP A 108 -3.02 -15.09 -11.15
C ASP A 108 -2.20 -14.99 -9.86
N LEU A 109 -2.81 -14.39 -8.82
CA LEU A 109 -2.23 -14.25 -7.49
C LEU A 109 -2.08 -15.59 -6.76
N GLY A 110 -2.59 -16.70 -7.32
CA GLY A 110 -2.43 -18.05 -6.77
C GLY A 110 -1.13 -18.75 -7.18
N LYS A 111 -0.38 -18.20 -8.15
CA LYS A 111 0.94 -18.71 -8.52
C LYS A 111 2.01 -17.98 -7.74
N GLU A 112 2.99 -18.73 -7.23
CA GLU A 112 4.18 -18.16 -6.58
C GLU A 112 5.16 -17.58 -7.60
N GLY A 113 6.06 -16.70 -7.14
CA GLY A 113 7.18 -16.17 -7.91
C GLY A 113 7.14 -14.66 -8.20
N ALA A 114 8.25 -14.16 -8.74
CA ALA A 114 8.42 -12.74 -9.08
C ALA A 114 7.73 -12.37 -10.40
N ARG A 115 7.18 -11.16 -10.48
CA ARG A 115 6.53 -10.61 -11.69
C ARG A 115 6.40 -9.10 -11.62
N SER A 116 6.41 -8.46 -12.78
CA SER A 116 6.07 -7.05 -12.93
C SER A 116 4.64 -6.92 -13.42
N VAL A 117 3.83 -6.11 -12.74
CA VAL A 117 2.45 -5.80 -13.13
C VAL A 117 2.18 -4.32 -12.98
N ARG A 118 1.05 -3.85 -13.49
CA ARG A 118 0.57 -2.50 -13.28
C ARG A 118 -0.67 -2.49 -12.41
N VAL A 119 -0.74 -1.47 -11.55
CA VAL A 119 -1.93 -1.12 -10.78
C VAL A 119 -2.52 0.17 -11.30
N LYS A 120 -3.84 0.22 -11.40
CA LYS A 120 -4.59 1.42 -11.74
C LYS A 120 -5.49 1.80 -10.57
N GLY A 121 -5.41 3.04 -10.12
CA GLY A 121 -6.16 3.50 -8.95
C GLY A 121 -6.24 5.01 -8.84
N ILE A 122 -6.95 5.46 -7.82
CA ILE A 122 -7.10 6.87 -7.44
C ILE A 122 -6.16 7.16 -6.29
N LEU A 123 -5.20 8.05 -6.52
CA LEU A 123 -4.28 8.59 -5.52
C LEU A 123 -4.84 9.90 -4.98
N ASN A 124 -5.19 9.93 -3.70
CA ASN A 124 -5.59 11.14 -3.00
C ASN A 124 -4.42 11.65 -2.15
N ILE A 125 -3.97 12.86 -2.46
CA ILE A 125 -2.99 13.61 -1.68
C ILE A 125 -3.51 15.04 -1.56
N HIS A 126 -3.45 15.61 -0.36
CA HIS A 126 -3.91 16.99 -0.11
C HIS A 126 -5.38 17.21 -0.50
N GLY A 127 -6.23 16.19 -0.31
CA GLY A 127 -7.65 16.22 -0.68
C GLY A 127 -7.93 16.16 -2.18
N VAL A 128 -6.91 16.10 -3.03
CA VAL A 128 -7.05 16.06 -4.50
C VAL A 128 -6.81 14.64 -4.99
N SER A 129 -7.79 14.13 -5.74
CA SER A 129 -7.80 12.77 -6.28
C SER A 129 -7.32 12.77 -7.73
N VAL A 130 -6.28 11.99 -8.02
CA VAL A 130 -5.68 11.85 -9.35
C VAL A 130 -5.60 10.36 -9.70
N GLU A 131 -6.05 10.00 -10.90
CA GLU A 131 -5.91 8.62 -11.38
C GLU A 131 -4.44 8.35 -11.77
N LYS A 132 -3.87 7.25 -11.26
CA LYS A 132 -2.50 6.83 -11.55
C LYS A 132 -2.47 5.40 -12.06
N LEU A 133 -1.55 5.15 -12.99
CA LEU A 133 -1.17 3.82 -13.46
C LEU A 133 0.29 3.60 -13.05
N ILE A 134 0.53 2.73 -12.08
CA ILE A 134 1.85 2.54 -11.45
C ILE A 134 2.36 1.13 -11.78
N PRO A 135 3.54 0.98 -12.38
CA PRO A 135 4.21 -0.32 -12.49
C PRO A 135 4.73 -0.73 -11.11
N ILE A 136 4.55 -2.00 -10.78
CA ILE A 136 5.01 -2.60 -9.51
C ILE A 136 5.66 -3.95 -9.78
N ASP A 137 6.68 -4.25 -9.00
CA ASP A 137 7.28 -5.57 -8.93
C ASP A 137 6.71 -6.31 -7.73
N LEU A 138 6.18 -7.50 -7.97
CA LEU A 138 5.57 -8.37 -6.98
C LEU A 138 6.37 -9.64 -6.82
N VAL A 139 6.50 -10.11 -5.59
CA VAL A 139 6.93 -11.47 -5.26
C VAL A 139 5.84 -12.11 -4.43
N VAL A 140 5.18 -13.12 -5.00
CA VAL A 140 4.12 -13.88 -4.33
C VAL A 140 4.72 -15.16 -3.78
N ASP A 141 4.53 -15.38 -2.48
CA ASP A 141 4.84 -16.62 -1.77
C ASP A 141 3.55 -17.17 -1.15
N ASN A 142 3.53 -18.44 -0.74
CA ASN A 142 2.34 -19.13 -0.18
C ASN A 142 1.52 -18.33 0.85
N SER A 143 2.14 -17.45 1.64
CA SER A 143 1.44 -16.68 2.69
C SER A 143 1.71 -15.18 2.67
N SER A 144 2.48 -14.68 1.71
CA SER A 144 2.87 -13.28 1.65
C SER A 144 3.02 -12.76 0.23
N VAL A 145 2.70 -11.48 0.06
CA VAL A 145 2.93 -10.75 -1.19
C VAL A 145 3.83 -9.57 -0.88
N LYS A 146 5.06 -9.62 -1.37
CA LYS A 146 5.99 -8.48 -1.31
C LYS A 146 5.81 -7.65 -2.56
N PHE A 147 5.94 -6.34 -2.41
CA PHE A 147 5.82 -5.41 -3.52
C PHE A 147 6.83 -4.27 -3.42
N VAL A 148 7.29 -3.84 -4.59
CA VAL A 148 8.13 -2.65 -4.78
C VAL A 148 7.47 -1.78 -5.85
N ALA A 149 7.40 -0.48 -5.59
CA ALA A 149 6.90 0.50 -6.54
C ALA A 149 7.74 1.77 -6.48
N SER A 150 7.97 2.38 -7.64
CA SER A 150 8.57 3.71 -7.76
C SER A 150 7.74 4.52 -8.73
N PHE A 151 7.31 5.72 -8.31
CA PHE A 151 6.49 6.60 -9.13
C PHE A 151 6.67 8.05 -8.73
N ASN A 152 6.24 8.96 -9.60
CA ASN A 152 6.35 10.38 -9.39
C ASN A 152 5.00 11.04 -9.07
N VAL A 153 5.04 12.04 -8.20
CA VAL A 153 3.92 12.89 -7.81
C VAL A 153 4.24 14.32 -8.22
N LEU A 154 3.43 14.89 -9.11
CA LEU A 154 3.53 16.31 -9.47
C LEU A 154 2.74 17.13 -8.45
N LEU A 155 3.39 18.11 -7.84
CA LEU A 155 2.77 18.92 -6.77
C LEU A 155 1.55 19.71 -7.28
N ASP A 156 1.59 20.20 -8.52
CA ASP A 156 0.51 20.98 -9.12
C ASP A 156 -0.76 20.14 -9.37
N GLU A 157 -0.62 18.86 -9.72
CA GLU A 157 -1.77 17.94 -9.88
C GLU A 157 -2.57 17.79 -8.58
N HIS A 158 -1.89 17.95 -7.43
CA HIS A 158 -2.49 17.88 -6.11
C HIS A 158 -2.75 19.26 -5.49
N LYS A 159 -2.65 20.34 -6.27
CA LYS A 159 -2.86 21.74 -5.84
C LYS A 159 -1.93 22.17 -4.69
N ILE A 160 -0.78 21.52 -4.55
CA ILE A 160 0.24 21.88 -3.57
C ILE A 160 1.08 23.00 -4.16
N LYS A 161 0.93 24.22 -3.62
CA LYS A 161 1.60 25.40 -4.16
C LYS A 161 3.02 25.54 -3.59
N VAL A 162 3.99 25.66 -4.49
CA VAL A 162 5.37 26.01 -4.13
C VAL A 162 5.56 27.53 -4.28
N PRO A 163 5.82 28.28 -3.19
CA PRO A 163 6.08 29.71 -3.28
C PRO A 163 7.32 30.01 -4.12
N LYS A 164 7.28 31.10 -4.90
CA LYS A 164 8.38 31.48 -5.81
C LYS A 164 9.75 31.61 -5.13
N ILE A 165 9.77 32.00 -3.85
CA ILE A 165 11.00 32.20 -3.09
C ILE A 165 11.74 30.90 -2.75
N VAL A 166 11.04 29.76 -2.74
CA VAL A 166 11.62 28.43 -2.43
C VAL A 166 11.63 27.47 -3.61
N ARG A 167 11.31 27.94 -4.82
CA ARG A 167 11.19 27.09 -6.03
C ARG A 167 12.49 26.36 -6.41
N TYR A 168 13.64 26.87 -6.00
CA TYR A 168 14.94 26.23 -6.24
C TYR A 168 15.33 25.24 -5.13
N ASN A 169 14.56 25.19 -4.04
CA ASN A 169 14.78 24.29 -2.91
C ASN A 169 13.81 23.09 -2.93
N ILE A 170 12.73 23.17 -3.72
CA ILE A 170 11.66 22.17 -3.76
C ILE A 170 11.38 21.81 -5.21
N ALA A 171 11.42 20.52 -5.51
CA ALA A 171 11.13 20.00 -6.83
C ALA A 171 9.62 20.08 -7.11
N GLU A 172 9.25 20.38 -8.35
CA GLU A 172 7.84 20.33 -8.80
C GLU A 172 7.32 18.88 -8.90
N GLU A 173 8.24 17.95 -9.11
CA GLU A 173 8.02 16.51 -9.19
C GLU A 173 8.72 15.80 -8.02
N ILE A 174 7.97 15.01 -7.27
CA ILE A 174 8.45 14.28 -6.10
C ILE A 174 8.55 12.79 -6.46
N SER A 175 9.73 12.21 -6.29
CA SER A 175 9.94 10.77 -6.42
C SER A 175 9.43 10.06 -5.18
N VAL A 176 8.66 8.99 -5.34
CA VAL A 176 8.13 8.17 -4.26
C VAL A 176 8.50 6.72 -4.49
N ASP A 177 9.18 6.13 -3.51
CA ASP A 177 9.53 4.72 -3.47
C ASP A 177 8.73 4.03 -2.35
N VAL A 178 8.20 2.85 -2.67
CA VAL A 178 7.40 2.05 -1.75
C VAL A 178 7.94 0.63 -1.73
N LEU A 179 8.19 0.12 -0.53
CA LEU A 179 8.52 -1.27 -0.26
C LEU A 179 7.53 -1.79 0.77
N GLY A 180 6.83 -2.89 0.50
CA GLY A 180 5.92 -3.45 1.49
C GLY A 180 5.67 -4.93 1.35
N THR A 181 5.08 -5.48 2.41
CA THR A 181 4.73 -6.89 2.54
C THR A 181 3.30 -7.00 3.07
N PHE A 182 2.47 -7.67 2.28
CA PHE A 182 1.16 -8.15 2.69
C PHE A 182 1.28 -9.57 3.24
N THR A 183 0.56 -9.88 4.33
CA THR A 183 0.48 -11.23 4.88
C THR A 183 -0.95 -11.61 5.28
N SER A 184 -1.18 -12.92 5.32
CA SER A 184 -2.43 -13.52 5.80
C SER A 184 -2.43 -13.47 7.33
N ASN A 185 -3.39 -12.77 7.94
CA ASN A 185 -3.48 -12.69 9.39
C ASN A 185 -3.96 -14.05 9.93
N LYS A 186 -3.08 -14.80 10.61
CA LYS A 186 -3.44 -16.05 11.31
C LYS A 186 -4.52 -15.84 12.35
#